data_AF-N9QX04-F1
#
_entry.id   AF-N9QX04-F1
#
_cell.length_a   1.000
_cell.length_b   1.000
_cell.length_c   1.000
_cell.angle_alpha   90.00
_cell.angle_beta   90.00
_cell.angle_gamma   90.00
#
_symmetry.space_group_name_H-M   'P 1'
#
loop_
_entity.id
_entity.type
_entity.pdbx_description
1 polymer ?
#
loop_
_entity_poly.entity_id
_entity_poly.type
_entity_poly.pdbx_seq_one_letter_code
_entity_poly.pdbx_strand_id
1 'polypeptide(L)'
;MSAVFIGIGYGSLFPCLQTLAIQSVDKQRMGHAISTFFTLFDLGLAIGSVAMGVLIAYWGFETTYVLSAVLVIVTILVYRQYVAKKQNKRPASLEL
;
A
#
# COMPACT_ATOMS: atom_id res chain seq x y z
N MET A 1 10.94 7.42 17.58
CA MET A 1 9.98 6.33 17.94
C MET A 1 9.11 5.86 16.76
N SER A 2 8.73 6.71 15.80
CA SER A 2 7.86 6.32 14.67
C SER A 2 8.44 5.30 13.69
N ALA A 3 9.77 5.19 13.59
CA ALA A 3 10.45 4.25 12.69
C ALA A 3 10.16 2.77 13.01
N VAL A 4 9.84 2.44 14.28
CA VAL A 4 9.52 1.05 14.67
C VAL A 4 8.15 0.63 14.13
N PHE A 5 7.14 1.49 14.26
CA PHE A 5 5.79 1.23 13.72
C PHE A 5 5.79 1.15 12.19
N ILE A 6 6.52 2.07 11.54
CA ILE A 6 6.70 2.02 10.08
C ILE A 6 7.48 0.78 9.68
N GLY A 7 8.56 0.44 10.39
CA GLY A 7 9.37 -0.74 10.12
C GLY A 7 8.57 -2.04 10.19
N ILE A 8 7.71 -2.20 11.21
CA ILE A 8 6.88 -3.40 11.38
C ILE A 8 5.80 -3.49 10.29
N GLY A 9 5.09 -2.38 10.04
CA GLY A 9 4.03 -2.35 9.03
C GLY A 9 4.59 -2.52 7.62
N TYR A 10 5.54 -1.68 7.24
CA TYR A 10 6.11 -1.64 5.91
C TYR A 10 6.96 -2.90 5.60
N GLY A 11 7.71 -3.38 6.58
CA GLY A 11 8.53 -4.59 6.46
C GLY A 11 7.71 -5.87 6.29
N SER A 12 6.48 -5.91 6.79
CA SER A 12 5.56 -7.05 6.57
C SER A 12 4.75 -6.89 5.29
N LEU A 13 4.28 -5.68 4.99
CA LEU A 13 3.46 -5.40 3.81
C LEU A 13 4.23 -5.58 2.51
N PHE A 14 5.48 -5.11 2.43
CA PHE A 14 6.29 -5.18 1.22
C PHE A 14 6.51 -6.62 0.72
N PRO A 15 6.99 -7.58 1.52
CA PRO A 15 7.13 -8.97 1.09
C PRO A 15 5.78 -9.67 0.89
N CYS A 16 4.73 -9.30 1.64
CA CYS A 16 3.38 -9.84 1.38
C CYS A 16 2.86 -9.43 0.00
N LEU A 17 3.02 -8.16 -0.38
CA LEU A 17 2.60 -7.65 -1.70
C LEU A 17 3.47 -8.25 -2.82
N GLN A 18 4.78 -8.35 -2.60
CA GLN A 18 5.69 -9.00 -3.54
C GLN A 18 5.31 -10.48 -3.73
N THR A 19 5.01 -11.20 -2.64
CA THR A 19 4.55 -12.60 -2.69
C THR A 19 3.21 -12.73 -3.40
N LEU A 20 2.26 -11.83 -3.13
CA LEU A 20 0.96 -11.80 -3.83
C LEU A 20 1.13 -11.61 -5.34
N ALA A 21 1.98 -10.65 -5.76
CA ALA A 21 2.28 -10.40 -7.17
C ALA A 21 2.90 -11.63 -7.85
N ILE A 22 3.81 -12.31 -7.13
CA ILE A 22 4.45 -13.55 -7.56
C ILE A 22 3.43 -14.71 -7.64
N GLN A 23 2.52 -14.84 -6.67
CA GLN A 23 1.50 -15.89 -6.64
C GLN A 23 0.40 -15.70 -7.68
N SER A 24 0.16 -14.47 -8.13
CA SER A 24 -0.79 -14.18 -9.22
C SER A 24 -0.29 -14.57 -10.62
N VAL A 25 0.95 -15.04 -10.75
CA VAL A 25 1.53 -15.52 -12.01
C VAL A 25 2.17 -16.89 -11.86
N ASP A 26 2.29 -17.61 -12.97
CA ASP A 26 2.92 -18.93 -12.99
C ASP A 26 4.43 -18.87 -12.68
N LYS A 27 5.00 -19.95 -12.11
CA LYS A 27 6.39 -20.01 -11.60
C LYS A 27 7.44 -19.58 -12.63
N GLN A 28 7.15 -19.79 -13.90
CA GLN A 28 8.03 -19.46 -15.02
C GLN A 28 8.06 -17.96 -15.37
N ARG A 29 7.13 -17.15 -14.84
CA ARG A 29 6.99 -15.71 -15.14
C ARG A 29 7.15 -14.82 -13.91
N MET A 30 7.60 -15.37 -12.78
CA MET A 30 7.80 -14.62 -11.53
C MET A 30 8.72 -13.40 -11.72
N GLY A 31 9.76 -13.52 -12.56
CA GLY A 31 10.65 -12.39 -12.89
C GLY A 31 9.92 -11.21 -13.54
N HIS A 32 8.95 -11.48 -14.41
CA HIS A 32 8.13 -10.42 -15.01
C HIS A 32 7.18 -9.78 -14.00
N ALA A 33 6.53 -10.56 -13.13
CA ALA A 33 5.65 -10.00 -12.11
C ALA A 33 6.40 -9.13 -11.09
N ILE A 34 7.61 -9.53 -10.68
CA ILE A 34 8.44 -8.73 -9.77
C ILE A 34 8.86 -7.43 -10.47
N SER A 35 9.30 -7.49 -11.73
CA SER A 35 9.67 -6.29 -12.48
C SER A 35 8.49 -5.33 -12.64
N THR A 36 7.30 -5.82 -13.01
CA THR A 36 6.10 -4.98 -13.09
C THR A 36 5.69 -4.40 -11.74
N PHE A 37 5.79 -5.18 -10.65
CA PHE A 37 5.53 -4.69 -9.30
C PHE A 37 6.49 -3.56 -8.92
N PHE A 38 7.79 -3.73 -9.20
CA PHE A 38 8.80 -2.72 -8.90
C PHE A 38 8.59 -1.47 -9.75
N THR A 39 8.28 -1.61 -11.05
CA THR A 39 7.96 -0.47 -11.93
C THR A 39 6.74 0.30 -11.43
N LEU A 40 5.66 -0.38 -11.05
CA LEU A 40 4.46 0.27 -10.51
C LEU A 40 4.74 0.95 -9.17
N PHE A 41 5.54 0.31 -8.32
CA PHE A 41 5.93 0.86 -7.03
C PHE A 41 6.79 2.12 -7.17
N ASP A 42 7.80 2.08 -8.03
CA ASP A 42 8.68 3.22 -8.32
C ASP A 42 7.91 4.37 -8.97
N LEU A 43 7.01 4.05 -9.91
CA LEU A 43 6.10 5.03 -10.52
C LEU A 43 5.17 5.66 -9.48
N GLY A 44 4.63 4.86 -8.56
CA GLY A 44 3.80 5.34 -7.46
C GLY A 44 4.56 6.27 -6.52
N LEU A 45 5.82 5.94 -6.20
CA LEU A 45 6.70 6.80 -5.41
C LEU A 45 7.03 8.10 -6.14
N ALA A 46 7.36 8.05 -7.43
CA ALA A 46 7.64 9.22 -8.25
C ALA A 46 6.42 10.15 -8.34
N ILE A 47 5.25 9.60 -8.69
CA ILE A 47 4.00 10.36 -8.77
C ILE A 47 3.62 10.91 -7.40
N GLY A 48 3.74 10.12 -6.33
CA GLY A 48 3.42 10.55 -4.97
C GLY A 48 4.29 11.70 -4.49
N SER A 49 5.60 11.62 -4.74
CA SER A 49 6.56 12.68 -4.40
C SER A 49 6.29 13.96 -5.19
N VAL A 50 6.05 13.85 -6.50
CA VAL A 50 5.73 15.00 -7.35
C VAL A 50 4.38 15.62 -6.96
N ALA A 51 3.36 14.81 -6.73
CA ALA A 51 2.05 15.28 -6.28
C ALA A 51 2.15 16.04 -4.96
N MET A 52 2.86 15.48 -3.97
CA MET A 52 3.12 16.17 -2.70
C MET A 52 3.95 17.45 -2.89
N GLY A 53 4.97 17.44 -3.75
CA GLY A 53 5.78 18.62 -4.05
C GLY A 53 4.99 19.76 -4.69
N VAL A 54 4.10 19.44 -5.64
CA VAL A 54 3.21 20.43 -6.27
C VAL A 54 2.18 20.98 -5.28
N LEU A 55 1.64 20.12 -4.40
CA LEU A 55 0.74 20.51 -3.31
C LEU A 55 1.40 21.50 -2.33
N ILE A 56 2.65 21.24 -1.93
CA ILE A 56 3.43 22.13 -1.06
C ILE A 56 3.71 23.46 -1.76
N ALA A 57 4.06 23.42 -3.06
CA ALA A 57 4.41 24.60 -3.83
C ALA A 57 3.23 25.58 -4.01
N TYR A 58 1.99 25.08 -4.12
CA TYR A 58 0.80 25.92 -4.31
C TYR A 58 0.16 26.42 -3.00
N TRP A 59 0.10 25.58 -1.95
CA TRP A 59 -0.69 25.87 -0.75
C TRP A 59 0.11 25.90 0.56
N GLY A 60 1.44 25.79 0.49
CA GLY A 60 2.30 25.75 1.67
C GLY A 60 2.20 24.43 2.45
N PHE A 61 3.06 24.29 3.46
CA PHE A 61 3.19 23.06 4.25
C PHE A 61 1.93 22.69 5.04
N GLU A 62 1.15 23.68 5.48
CA GLU A 62 -0.01 23.48 6.36
C GLU A 62 -1.11 22.65 5.67
N THR A 63 -1.47 23.02 4.44
CA THR A 63 -2.53 22.35 3.68
C THR A 63 -2.11 20.96 3.21
N THR A 64 -0.82 20.75 2.93
CA THR A 64 -0.27 19.44 2.54
C THR A 64 -0.35 18.44 3.69
N TYR A 65 -0.11 18.90 4.93
CA TYR A 65 -0.21 18.04 6.11
C TYR A 65 -1.66 17.61 6.38
N VAL A 66 -2.61 18.53 6.23
CA VAL A 66 -4.05 18.20 6.32
C VAL A 66 -4.47 17.25 5.20
N LEU A 67 -4.00 17.45 3.98
CA LEU A 67 -4.32 16.57 2.86
C LEU A 67 -3.75 15.16 3.04
N SER A 68 -2.51 15.04 3.54
CA SER A 68 -1.92 13.74 3.85
C SER A 68 -2.68 13.03 4.98
N ALA A 69 -3.15 13.76 6.00
CA ALA A 69 -4.03 13.21 7.03
C ALA A 69 -5.37 12.72 6.44
N VAL A 70 -5.98 13.48 5.53
CA VAL A 70 -7.21 13.07 4.82
C VAL A 70 -6.96 11.85 3.94
N LEU A 71 -5.85 11.79 3.22
CA LEU A 71 -5.45 10.64 2.40
C LEU A 71 -5.27 9.38 3.24
N VAL A 72 -4.65 9.50 4.43
CA VAL A 72 -4.52 8.39 5.37
C VAL A 72 -5.89 7.95 5.89
N ILE A 73 -6.78 8.88 6.23
CA ILE A 73 -8.15 8.56 6.66
C ILE A 73 -8.93 7.86 5.55
N VAL A 74 -8.86 8.36 4.32
CA VAL A 74 -9.50 7.74 3.15
C VAL A 74 -8.93 6.35 2.89
N THR A 75 -7.61 6.18 2.99
CA THR A 75 -6.94 4.88 2.86
C THR A 75 -7.40 3.91 3.93
N ILE A 76 -7.52 4.37 5.19
CA ILE A 76 -8.06 3.58 6.30
C ILE A 76 -9.52 3.20 6.03
N LEU A 77 -10.34 4.12 5.53
CA LEU A 77 -11.75 3.86 5.22
C LEU A 77 -11.90 2.85 4.07
N VAL A 78 -11.14 3.01 3.00
CA VAL A 78 -11.12 2.09 1.86
C VAL A 78 -10.60 0.71 2.30
N TYR A 79 -9.53 0.67 3.09
CA TYR A 79 -9.03 -0.58 3.69
C TYR A 79 -10.11 -1.26 4.53
N ARG A 80 -10.80 -0.50 5.40
CA ARG A 80 -11.90 -1.04 6.22
C ARG A 80 -13.04 -1.55 5.34
N GLN A 81 -13.39 -0.86 4.25
CA GLN A 81 -14.48 -1.29 3.38
C GLN A 81 -14.15 -2.49 2.51
N TYR A 82 -12.92 -2.59 1.97
CA TYR A 82 -12.50 -3.67 1.08
C TYR A 82 -11.94 -4.88 1.84
N VAL A 83 -11.17 -4.67 2.90
CA VAL A 83 -10.55 -5.75 3.69
C VAL A 83 -11.50 -6.27 4.78
N ALA A 84 -12.22 -5.39 5.50
CA ALA A 84 -13.17 -5.90 6.51
C ALA A 84 -14.39 -6.59 5.88
N LYS A 85 -14.81 -6.22 4.65
CA LYS A 85 -15.79 -7.02 3.90
C LYS A 85 -15.25 -8.37 3.45
N LYS A 86 -13.94 -8.51 3.23
CA LYS A 86 -13.34 -9.79 2.80
C LYS A 86 -13.08 -10.75 3.98
N GLN A 87 -12.93 -10.23 5.21
CA GLN A 87 -12.88 -11.08 6.41
C GLN A 87 -14.26 -11.65 6.82
N ASN A 88 -15.38 -11.02 6.45
CA ASN A 88 -16.71 -11.58 6.72
C ASN A 88 -17.14 -12.70 5.73
N LYS A 89 -16.22 -13.18 4.88
CA LYS A 89 -16.38 -14.38 4.06
C LYS A 89 -15.20 -15.35 4.18
N ARG A 90 -14.60 -15.47 5.37
CA ARG A 90 -13.92 -16.73 5.74
C ARG A 90 -14.75 -17.38 6.85
N PRO A 91 -15.65 -18.34 6.50
CA PRO A 91 -16.32 -19.11 7.53
C PRO A 91 -15.26 -19.81 8.38
N ALA A 92 -15.40 -19.62 9.69
CA ALA A 92 -14.78 -20.45 10.69
C ALA A 92 -15.29 -21.89 10.50
N SER A 93 -14.49 -22.74 9.88
CA SER A 93 -14.58 -24.20 9.98
C SER A 93 -13.48 -24.80 9.13
N LEU A 94 -12.38 -25.20 9.77
CA LEU A 94 -11.74 -26.52 9.67
C LEU A 94 -10.61 -26.52 10.70
N GLU A 95 -11.01 -26.50 11.98
CA GLU A 95 -10.33 -27.34 12.96
C GLU A 95 -10.82 -28.77 12.67
N LEU A 96 -9.91 -29.63 12.21
CA LEU A 96 -9.77 -31.05 12.55
C LEU A 96 -8.53 -31.59 11.83
#